data_AF-D8UKI3-F1
#
_entry.id   AF-D8UKI3-F1
#
_cell.length_a   1.000
_cell.length_b   1.000
_cell.length_c   1.000
_cell.angle_alpha   90.00
_cell.angle_beta   90.00
_cell.angle_gamma   90.00
#
_symmetry.space_group_name_H-M   'P 1'
#
loop_
_entity.id
_entity.type
_entity.pdbx_description
1 polymer ?
#
loop_
_entity_poly.entity_id
_entity_poly.type
_entity_poly.pdbx_seq_one_letter_code
_entity_poly.pdbx_strand_id
1 'polypeptide(L)' 'GTTALVSVQVGPKLYTANTGDCRAVLCRGGRAVRLSRDHKPELPEERTRIEAAGGRVANVRGTWRVV' A
#
# COMPACT_ATOMS: atom_id res chain seq x y z
N GLY A 1 -8.42 -8.96 -9.91
CA GLY A 1 -7.06 -8.62 -9.48
C GLY A 1 -6.85 -9.13 -8.06
N THR A 2 -5.62 -9.40 -7.68
CA THR A 2 -5.24 -9.71 -6.29
C THR A 2 -4.24 -8.66 -5.80
N THR A 3 -4.08 -8.55 -4.49
CA THR A 3 -2.94 -7.85 -3.89
C THR A 3 -1.70 -8.74 -3.94
N ALA A 4 -0.52 -8.15 -3.84
CA ALA A 4 0.72 -8.88 -3.58
C ALA A 4 1.63 -8.08 -2.65
N LEU A 5 2.22 -8.79 -1.67
CA LEU A 5 3.18 -8.25 -0.72
C LEU A 5 4.32 -9.26 -0.62
N VAL A 6 5.53 -8.84 -0.94
CA VAL A 6 6.71 -9.70 -0.97
C VAL A 6 7.79 -9.08 -0.11
N SER A 7 8.45 -9.88 0.72
CA SER A 7 9.67 -9.49 1.42
C SER A 7 10.78 -10.49 1.13
N VAL A 8 11.94 -9.99 0.71
CA VAL A 8 13.12 -10.81 0.36
C VAL A 8 14.31 -10.34 1.19
N GLN A 9 14.94 -11.29 1.87
CA GLN A 9 16.18 -11.03 2.59
C GLN A 9 17.38 -11.37 1.71
N VAL A 10 18.31 -10.43 1.57
CA VAL A 10 19.59 -10.63 0.89
C VAL A 10 20.71 -10.20 1.83
N GLY A 11 21.37 -11.17 2.45
CA GLY A 11 22.34 -10.95 3.51
C GLY A 11 21.71 -10.16 4.69
N PRO A 12 22.27 -8.99 5.07
CA PRO A 12 21.72 -8.17 6.15
C PRO A 12 20.57 -7.24 5.72
N LYS A 13 20.24 -7.18 4.42
CA LYS A 13 19.21 -6.27 3.88
C LYS A 13 17.89 -7.00 3.71
N LEU A 14 16.80 -6.30 4.05
CA LEU A 14 15.42 -6.75 3.81
C LEU A 14 14.77 -5.81 2.82
N TYR A 15 14.32 -6.35 1.69
CA TYR A 15 13.60 -5.64 0.65
C TYR A 15 12.11 -5.99 0.75
N THR A 16 11.23 -4.99 0.66
CA THR A 16 9.78 -5.20 0.69
C THR A 16 9.14 -4.48 -0.48
N ALA A 17 8.29 -5.18 -1.23
CA ALA A 17 7.49 -4.64 -2.31
C ALA A 17 6.01 -4.91 -2.04
N ASN A 18 5.15 -3.91 -2.28
CA ASN A 18 3.71 -4.00 -2.07
C ASN A 18 2.95 -3.49 -3.29
N THR A 19 1.89 -4.20 -3.65
CA THR A 19 0.86 -3.75 -4.59
C THR A 19 -0.52 -4.10 -4.05
N GLY A 20 -1.26 -3.06 -3.65
CA GLY A 20 -2.56 -3.18 -3.00
C GLY A 20 -2.49 -2.78 -1.54
N ASP A 21 -3.42 -3.28 -0.74
CA ASP A 21 -3.65 -2.80 0.63
C ASP A 21 -3.22 -3.79 1.73
N CYS A 22 -2.42 -4.80 1.37
CA CYS A 22 -1.70 -5.61 2.34
C CYS A 22 -0.60 -4.79 3.04
N ARG A 23 -0.23 -5.22 4.26
CA ARG A 23 0.76 -4.51 5.08
C ARG A 23 1.86 -5.43 5.62
N ALA A 24 3.11 -5.04 5.41
CA ALA A 24 4.27 -5.64 6.06
C ALA A 24 4.68 -4.86 7.31
N VAL A 25 4.90 -5.59 8.40
CA VAL A 25 5.41 -5.07 9.68
C VAL A 25 6.52 -5.98 10.18
N LEU A 26 7.66 -5.38 10.54
CA LEU A 26 8.82 -6.06 11.13
C LEU A 26 8.87 -5.80 12.63
N CYS A 27 9.08 -6.85 13.43
CA CYS A 27 9.48 -6.67 14.82
C CYS A 27 11.01 -6.49 14.90
N ARG A 28 11.48 -5.38 15.47
CA ARG A 28 12.91 -5.13 15.72
C ARG A 28 13.09 -4.56 17.12
N GLY A 29 13.78 -5.31 17.99
CA GLY A 29 13.99 -4.92 19.39
C GLY A 29 12.69 -4.74 20.18
N GLY A 30 11.70 -5.61 19.96
CA GLY A 30 10.37 -5.53 20.59
C GLY A 30 9.47 -4.42 20.03
N ARG A 31 9.90 -3.67 19.01
CA ARG A 31 9.12 -2.61 18.38
C ARG A 31 8.62 -3.01 17.00
N ALA A 32 7.37 -2.68 16.70
CA ALA A 32 6.78 -2.84 15.38
C ALA A 32 7.25 -1.70 14.45
N VAL A 33 7.85 -2.06 13.32
CA VAL A 33 8.33 -1.16 12.27
C VAL A 33 7.58 -1.47 10.99
N ARG A 34 6.84 -0.50 10.46
CA ARG A 34 6.13 -0.66 9.18
C ARG A 34 7.12 -0.69 8.02
N LEU A 35 6.98 -1.65 7.12
CA LEU A 35 7.86 -1.83 5.95
C LEU A 35 7.21 -1.46 4.60
N SER A 36 5.87 -1.45 4.52
CA SER A 36 5.15 -1.10 3.30
C SER A 36 4.17 0.04 3.51
N ARG A 37 3.76 0.70 2.43
CA ARG A 37 2.62 1.62 2.40
C ARG A 37 1.45 0.94 1.68
N ASP A 38 0.30 0.90 2.33
CA ASP A 38 -0.94 0.39 1.73
C ASP A 38 -1.38 1.34 0.60
N HIS A 39 -1.82 0.79 -0.54
CA HIS A 39 -2.40 1.59 -1.61
C HIS A 39 -3.89 1.76 -1.36
N LYS A 40 -4.28 2.96 -0.92
CA LYS A 40 -5.67 3.32 -0.62
C LYS A 40 -6.09 4.53 -1.46
N PRO A 41 -7.27 4.51 -2.14
CA PRO A 41 -7.67 5.58 -3.06
C PRO A 41 -7.74 6.98 -2.45
N GLU A 42 -7.99 7.09 -1.14
CA GLU A 42 -8.09 8.34 -0.42
C GLU A 42 -6.74 9.00 -0.12
N LEU A 43 -5.62 8.29 -0.27
CA LEU A 43 -4.30 8.87 -0.05
C LEU A 43 -4.00 9.90 -1.16
N PRO A 44 -3.46 11.08 -0.84
CA PRO A 44 -3.23 12.13 -1.83
C PRO A 44 -2.39 11.68 -3.04
N GLU A 45 -1.34 10.89 -2.79
CA GLU A 45 -0.47 10.33 -3.84
C GLU A 45 -1.26 9.41 -4.78
N GLU A 46 -2.03 8.46 -4.22
CA GLU A 46 -2.81 7.50 -5.01
C GLU A 46 -3.98 8.16 -5.73
N ARG A 47 -4.69 9.09 -5.09
CA ARG A 47 -5.75 9.88 -5.71
C ARG A 47 -5.23 10.63 -6.93
N THR A 48 -4.11 11.35 -6.77
CA THR A 48 -3.50 12.11 -7.86
C THR A 48 -3.11 11.19 -9.01
N ARG A 49 -2.52 10.03 -8.72
CA ARG A 49 -2.18 9.03 -9.74
C ARG A 49 -3.39 8.50 -10.49
N ILE A 50 -4.49 8.21 -9.78
CA ILE A 50 -5.74 7.72 -10.37
C ILE A 50 -6.37 8.79 -11.28
N GLU A 51 -6.48 10.03 -10.79
CA GLU A 51 -7.09 11.14 -11.51
C GLU A 51 -6.25 11.56 -12.74
N ALA A 52 -4.92 11.57 -12.63
CA ALA A 52 -4.03 11.80 -13.76
C ALA A 52 -4.13 10.73 -14.85
N ALA A 53 -4.54 9.50 -14.50
CA ALA A 53 -4.82 8.42 -15.44
C ALA A 53 -6.26 8.47 -16.01
N GLY A 54 -7.05 9.50 -15.69
CA GLY A 54 -8.43 9.66 -16.14
C GLY A 54 -9.49 8.91 -15.31
N GLY A 55 -9.09 8.27 -14.20
CA GLY A 55 -10.02 7.65 -13.26
C GLY A 55 -10.59 8.65 -12.25
N ARG A 56 -11.50 8.20 -11.38
CA ARG A 56 -12.06 9.03 -10.31
C ARG A 56 -12.07 8.29 -8.97
N VAL A 57 -11.93 9.05 -7.88
CA VAL A 57 -12.05 8.53 -6.51
C VAL A 57 -13.34 9.04 -5.88
N ALA A 58 -14.20 8.13 -5.41
CA ALA A 58 -15.47 8.47 -4.76
C ALA A 58 -15.68 7.72 -3.44
N ASN A 59 -16.32 8.38 -2.48
CA ASN A 59 -16.81 7.72 -1.27
C ASN A 59 -18.17 7.08 -1.57
N VAL A 60 -18.22 5.74 -1.54
CA VAL A 60 -19.43 4.96 -1.76
C VAL A 60 -19.78 4.28 -0.43
N ARG A 61 -20.85 4.77 0.22
CA ARG A 61 -21.34 4.23 1.50
C ARG A 61 -20.24 4.13 2.57
N GLY A 62 -19.44 5.18 2.72
CA GLY A 62 -18.36 5.26 3.71
C GLY A 62 -17.03 4.62 3.26
N THR A 63 -16.98 3.99 2.09
CA THR A 63 -15.77 3.35 1.56
C THR A 63 -15.25 4.09 0.33
N TRP A 64 -13.98 4.47 0.31
CA TRP A 64 -13.34 5.06 -0.85
C TRP A 64 -13.11 4.01 -1.94
N ARG A 65 -13.57 4.29 -3.16
CA ARG A 65 -13.47 3.41 -4.32
C ARG A 65 -12.95 4.19 -5.52
N VAL A 66 -12.23 3.49 -6.38
CA VAL A 66 -11.96 3.93 -7.75
C VAL A 66 -13.23 3.65 -8.57
N VAL A 67 -13.72 4.65 -9.30
CA VAL A 67 -14.98 4.63 -10.07
C VAL A 67 -14.81 5.24 -11.45
#